data_AF-A0A1J4K9R5-F1
#
_entry.id   AF-A0A1J4K9R5-F1
#
_cell.length_a   1.000
_cell.length_b   1.000
_cell.length_c   1.000
_cell.angle_alpha   90.00
_cell.angle_beta   90.00
_cell.angle_gamma   90.00
#
_symmetry.space_group_name_H-M   'P 1'
#
loop_
_entity.id
_entity.type
_entity.pdbx_description
1 polymer ?
#
loop_
_entity_poly.entity_id
_entity_poly.type
_entity_poly.pdbx_seq_one_letter_code
_entity_poly.pdbx_strand_id
1 'polypeptide(L)'
;MLLIEDLVDFTNAWFYVGILCPLFLGLLGVSIHTRISEVKYSVLTRKIYFLALFLLLFIDNIVFILSVKYCPHAFISYLWSIYVPLIVLFLTIIFCSIFAIKSLSKYGFTIHALNDMNGIFFFVIGTKISYCLAYGSLCGIIWILVDFILTLVKLLLIPESFGIAYEDNKKYD
;
A
#
# COMPACT_ATOMS: atom_id res chain seq x y z
N MET A 1 29.20 -17.17 12.84
CA MET A 1 27.85 -17.72 12.64
C MET A 1 26.90 -16.59 12.99
N LEU A 2 26.32 -15.92 11.99
CA LEU A 2 25.31 -14.89 12.22
C LEU A 2 24.07 -15.60 12.78
N LEU A 3 23.72 -15.35 14.04
CA LEU A 3 22.47 -15.87 14.58
C LEU A 3 21.33 -15.03 14.00
N ILE A 4 20.22 -15.67 13.67
CA ILE A 4 19.01 -14.97 13.18
C ILE A 4 18.54 -13.90 14.17
N GLU A 5 18.81 -14.11 15.46
CA GLU A 5 18.56 -13.17 16.56
C GLU A 5 19.38 -11.87 16.45
N ASP A 6 20.54 -11.89 15.79
CA ASP A 6 21.34 -10.68 15.51
C ASP A 6 20.81 -9.89 14.30
N LEU A 7 19.93 -10.50 13.50
CA LEU A 7 19.44 -9.99 12.22
C LEU A 7 17.99 -9.51 12.29
N VAL A 8 17.21 -10.05 13.23
CA VAL A 8 15.83 -9.68 13.49
C VAL A 8 15.64 -9.45 14.99
N ASP A 9 15.50 -8.18 15.37
CA ASP A 9 15.26 -7.79 16.75
C ASP A 9 13.78 -7.78 17.09
N PHE A 10 13.30 -8.91 17.61
CA PHE A 10 11.92 -9.06 18.09
C PHE A 10 11.64 -8.26 19.37
N THR A 11 12.65 -7.72 20.05
CA THR A 11 12.42 -6.90 21.25
C THR A 11 12.06 -5.46 20.89
N ASN A 12 12.35 -5.03 19.66
CA ASN A 12 12.07 -3.68 19.20
C ASN A 12 10.59 -3.48 18.87
N ALA A 13 9.96 -2.51 19.54
CA ALA A 13 8.56 -2.15 19.28
C ALA A 13 8.29 -1.79 17.80
N TRP A 14 9.26 -1.20 17.10
CA TRP A 14 9.14 -0.85 15.68
C TRP A 14 8.98 -2.05 14.75
N PHE A 15 9.45 -3.23 15.17
CA PHE A 15 9.22 -4.47 14.43
C PHE A 15 7.73 -4.78 14.32
N TYR A 16 7.02 -4.65 15.44
CA TYR A 16 5.57 -4.88 15.49
C TYR A 16 4.78 -3.76 14.84
N VAL A 17 5.23 -2.50 14.96
CA VAL A 17 4.61 -1.36 14.27
C VAL A 17 4.62 -1.57 12.75
N GLY A 18 5.73 -2.07 12.19
CA GLY A 18 5.85 -2.38 10.77
C GLY A 18 4.85 -3.45 10.26
N ILE A 19 4.33 -4.30 11.14
CA ILE A 19 3.34 -5.35 10.82
C ILE A 19 1.91 -4.88 11.09
N LEU A 20 1.68 -4.30 12.28
CA LEU A 20 0.34 -3.92 12.74
C LEU A 20 -0.20 -2.70 11.98
N CYS A 21 0.66 -1.76 11.59
CA CYS A 21 0.22 -0.56 10.90
C CYS A 21 -0.36 -0.83 9.51
N PRO A 22 0.29 -1.59 8.60
CA PRO A 22 -0.29 -1.93 7.30
C PRO A 22 -1.60 -2.73 7.40
N LEU A 23 -1.73 -3.54 8.46
CA LEU A 23 -2.96 -4.29 8.74
C LEU A 23 -4.10 -3.34 9.14
N PHE A 24 -3.86 -2.44 10.11
CA PHE A 24 -4.85 -1.47 10.55
C PHE A 24 -5.26 -0.49 9.45
N LEU A 25 -4.28 0.11 8.76
CA LEU A 25 -4.52 1.02 7.64
C LEU A 25 -5.20 0.30 6.47
N GLY A 26 -4.87 -0.99 6.28
CA GLY A 26 -5.52 -1.85 5.32
C GLY A 26 -7.01 -2.04 5.58
N LEU A 27 -7.39 -2.34 6.83
CA LEU A 27 -8.79 -2.49 7.23
C LEU A 27 -9.57 -1.18 7.12
N LEU A 28 -8.95 -0.05 7.49
CA LEU A 28 -9.53 1.28 7.28
C LEU A 28 -9.74 1.58 5.79
N GLY A 29 -8.75 1.25 4.96
CA GLY A 29 -8.84 1.40 3.51
C GLY A 29 -10.00 0.61 2.92
N VAL A 30 -10.13 -0.67 3.27
CA VAL A 30 -11.27 -1.52 2.85
C VAL A 30 -12.59 -0.91 3.32
N SER A 31 -12.67 -0.46 4.58
CA SER A 31 -13.89 0.17 5.11
C SER A 31 -14.30 1.42 4.31
N ILE A 32 -13.35 2.29 3.95
CA ILE A 32 -13.62 3.47 3.12
C ILE A 32 -14.04 3.05 1.71
N HIS A 33 -13.37 2.06 1.10
CA HIS A 33 -13.75 1.52 -0.21
C HIS A 33 -15.20 1.00 -0.20
N THR A 34 -15.59 0.23 0.80
CA THR A 34 -16.97 -0.27 0.94
C THR A 34 -17.96 0.87 1.10
N ARG A 35 -17.64 1.92 1.87
CA ARG A 35 -18.50 3.10 1.99
C ARG A 35 -18.68 3.85 0.67
N ILE A 36 -17.61 4.01 -0.11
CA ILE A 36 -17.69 4.62 -1.46
C ILE A 36 -18.60 3.77 -2.37
N SER A 37 -18.62 2.45 -2.19
CA SER A 37 -19.49 1.51 -2.93
C SER A 37 -20.98 1.66 -2.60
N GLU A 38 -21.30 1.75 -1.31
CA GLU A 38 -22.69 1.66 -0.82
C GLU A 38 -23.52 2.93 -1.07
N VAL A 39 -22.92 4.08 -1.37
CA VAL A 39 -23.64 5.37 -1.33
C VAL A 39 -23.49 6.18 -2.61
N LYS A 40 -24.63 6.65 -3.15
CA LYS A 40 -24.69 7.78 -4.09
C LYS A 40 -24.31 9.08 -3.37
N TYR A 41 -23.03 9.25 -3.05
CA TYR A 41 -22.53 10.42 -2.33
C TYR A 41 -22.52 11.68 -3.21
N SER A 42 -22.70 12.84 -2.55
CA SER A 42 -22.43 14.15 -3.16
C SER A 42 -21.00 14.20 -3.72
N VAL A 43 -20.77 15.03 -4.75
CA VAL A 43 -19.45 15.17 -5.40
C VAL A 43 -18.37 15.55 -4.39
N LEU A 44 -18.70 16.38 -3.39
CA LEU A 44 -17.76 16.82 -2.35
C LEU A 44 -17.31 15.65 -1.46
N THR A 45 -18.26 14.84 -1.00
CA THR A 45 -17.99 13.72 -0.10
C THR A 45 -17.11 12.66 -0.77
N ARG A 46 -17.32 12.38 -2.07
CA ARG A 46 -16.45 11.48 -2.83
C ARG A 46 -15.00 11.96 -2.90
N LYS A 47 -14.79 13.26 -3.14
CA LYS A 47 -13.43 13.85 -3.14
C LYS A 47 -12.74 13.70 -1.79
N ILE A 48 -13.46 13.90 -0.69
CA ILE A 48 -12.92 13.73 0.66
C ILE A 48 -12.48 12.28 0.90
N TYR A 49 -13.29 11.30 0.51
CA TYR A 49 -12.92 9.89 0.65
C TYR A 49 -11.72 9.50 -0.22
N PHE A 50 -11.65 9.99 -1.47
CA PHE A 50 -10.48 9.80 -2.32
C PHE A 50 -9.21 10.40 -1.69
N LEU A 51 -9.30 11.62 -1.15
CA LEU A 51 -8.19 12.26 -0.45
C LEU A 51 -7.77 11.46 0.80
N ALA A 52 -8.73 10.95 1.57
CA ALA A 52 -8.47 10.13 2.74
C ALA A 52 -7.74 8.82 2.37
N LEU A 53 -8.13 8.14 1.28
CA LEU A 53 -7.44 6.94 0.78
C LEU A 53 -5.99 7.23 0.38
N PHE A 54 -5.75 8.34 -0.34
CA PHE A 54 -4.39 8.76 -0.68
C PHE A 54 -3.55 9.05 0.57
N LEU A 55 -4.10 9.76 1.56
CA LEU A 55 -3.40 10.04 2.80
C LEU A 55 -3.04 8.78 3.58
N LEU A 56 -3.97 7.80 3.65
CA LEU A 56 -3.68 6.51 4.28
C LEU A 56 -2.50 5.80 3.62
N LEU A 57 -2.41 5.83 2.29
CA LEU A 57 -1.31 5.25 1.53
C LEU A 57 0.03 5.95 1.85
N PHE A 58 0.04 7.27 1.98
CA PHE A 58 1.24 8.02 2.36
C PHE A 58 1.67 7.70 3.79
N ILE A 59 0.73 7.67 4.74
CA ILE A 59 1.01 7.35 6.15
C ILE A 59 1.60 5.93 6.26
N ASP A 60 1.04 4.96 5.56
CA ASP A 60 1.53 3.59 5.52
C ASP A 60 3.00 3.50 5.05
N ASN A 61 3.35 4.21 3.96
CA ASN A 61 4.73 4.27 3.48
C ASN A 61 5.67 4.97 4.46
N ILE A 62 5.22 6.06 5.10
CA ILE A 62 6.02 6.78 6.11
C ILE A 62 6.31 5.87 7.30
N VAL A 63 5.29 5.16 7.81
CA VAL A 63 5.47 4.24 8.94
C VAL A 63 6.41 3.09 8.57
N PHE A 64 6.32 2.56 7.34
CA PHE A 64 7.27 1.55 6.85
C PHE A 64 8.71 2.08 6.86
N ILE A 65 8.94 3.27 6.30
CA ILE A 65 10.25 3.94 6.27
C ILE A 65 10.81 4.13 7.68
N LEU A 66 9.98 4.62 8.61
CA LEU A 66 10.38 4.80 10.02
C LEU A 66 10.70 3.46 10.68
N SER A 67 9.90 2.43 10.44
CA SER A 67 10.12 1.09 11.01
C SER A 67 11.46 0.50 10.55
N VAL A 68 11.80 0.66 9.27
CA VAL A 68 13.10 0.24 8.72
C VAL A 68 14.25 1.02 9.37
N LYS A 69 14.07 2.33 9.56
CA LYS A 69 15.10 3.19 10.16
C LYS A 69 15.35 2.91 11.64
N TYR A 70 14.30 2.60 12.41
CA TYR A 70 14.38 2.40 13.86
C TYR A 70 14.64 0.94 14.27
N CYS A 71 14.45 -0.04 13.37
CA CYS A 71 14.90 -1.40 13.63
C CYS A 71 16.40 -1.53 13.36
N PRO A 72 17.15 -2.25 14.22
CA PRO A 72 18.56 -2.54 13.97
C PRO A 72 18.69 -3.35 12.68
N HIS A 73 19.64 -2.95 11.83
CA HIS A 73 19.95 -3.64 10.59
C HIS A 73 21.46 -3.63 10.36
N ALA A 74 22.01 -4.77 9.94
CA ALA A 74 23.37 -4.83 9.45
C ALA A 74 23.40 -4.21 8.05
N PHE A 75 24.15 -3.14 7.86
CA PHE A 75 24.28 -2.51 6.55
C PHE A 75 25.12 -3.41 5.64
N ILE A 76 24.45 -4.15 4.75
CA ILE A 76 25.11 -4.98 3.74
C ILE A 76 25.49 -4.05 2.57
N SER A 77 26.63 -3.38 2.70
CA SER A 77 27.12 -2.39 1.73
C SER A 77 27.57 -3.07 0.43
N TYR A 78 26.70 -3.05 -0.58
CA TYR A 78 27.12 -3.15 -1.97
C TYR A 78 26.67 -1.88 -2.68
N LEU A 79 27.61 -0.97 -2.98
CA LEU A 79 27.35 0.35 -3.57
C LEU A 79 26.39 0.30 -4.79
N TRP A 80 26.55 -0.68 -5.66
CA TRP A 80 25.66 -0.89 -6.83
C TRP A 80 24.25 -1.36 -6.45
N SER A 81 24.10 -2.06 -5.33
CA SER A 81 22.82 -2.57 -4.83
C SER A 81 21.91 -1.49 -4.24
N ILE A 82 22.41 -0.28 -3.95
CA ILE A 82 21.63 0.80 -3.31
C ILE A 82 21.08 1.79 -4.36
N TYR A 83 21.87 2.11 -5.38
CA TYR A 83 21.45 3.05 -6.42
C TYR A 83 20.32 2.49 -7.29
N VAL A 84 20.34 1.19 -7.62
CA VAL A 84 19.29 0.57 -8.44
C VAL A 84 17.92 0.64 -7.74
N PRO A 85 17.76 0.21 -6.48
CA PRO A 85 16.49 0.34 -5.77
C PRO A 85 16.05 1.80 -5.60
N LEU A 86 16.97 2.75 -5.39
CA LEU A 86 16.62 4.17 -5.30
C LEU A 86 16.04 4.71 -6.62
N ILE A 87 16.64 4.35 -7.76
CA ILE A 87 16.10 4.74 -9.08
C ILE A 87 14.72 4.10 -9.30
N VAL A 88 14.59 2.80 -8.97
CA VAL A 88 13.32 2.09 -9.07
C VAL A 88 12.26 2.76 -8.20
N LEU A 89 12.58 3.16 -6.97
CA LEU A 89 11.67 3.90 -6.08
C LEU A 89 11.09 5.14 -6.76
N PHE A 90 11.95 6.01 -7.32
CA PHE A 90 11.49 7.23 -7.99
C PHE A 90 10.67 6.93 -9.24
N LEU A 91 11.06 5.95 -10.05
CA LEU A 91 10.29 5.51 -11.20
C LEU A 91 8.91 5.01 -10.79
N THR A 92 8.82 4.19 -9.74
CA THR A 92 7.56 3.67 -9.23
C THR A 92 6.65 4.79 -8.75
N ILE A 93 7.17 5.80 -8.04
CA ILE A 93 6.39 6.98 -7.63
C ILE A 93 5.85 7.76 -8.83
N ILE A 94 6.70 7.98 -9.86
CA ILE A 94 6.31 8.67 -11.09
C ILE A 94 5.21 7.89 -11.82
N PHE A 95 5.37 6.58 -12.01
CA PHE A 95 4.37 5.75 -12.66
C PHE A 95 3.05 5.71 -11.89
N CYS A 96 3.09 5.59 -10.56
CA CYS A 96 1.88 5.67 -9.72
C CYS A 96 1.14 7.00 -9.94
N SER A 97 1.88 8.10 -9.96
CA SER A 97 1.33 9.45 -10.12
C SER A 97 0.68 9.63 -11.49
N ILE A 98 1.39 9.22 -12.56
CA ILE A 98 0.86 9.28 -13.93
C ILE A 98 -0.39 8.40 -14.07
N PHE A 99 -0.36 7.18 -13.53
CA PHE A 99 -1.47 6.25 -13.61
C PHE A 99 -2.70 6.77 -12.86
N ALA A 100 -2.52 7.28 -11.63
CA ALA A 100 -3.58 7.92 -10.85
C ALA A 100 -4.21 9.11 -11.59
N ILE A 101 -3.40 10.03 -12.14
CA ILE A 101 -3.89 11.19 -12.89
C ILE A 101 -4.68 10.75 -14.13
N LYS A 102 -4.18 9.75 -14.86
CA LYS A 102 -4.85 9.21 -16.05
C LYS A 102 -6.20 8.59 -15.70
N SER A 103 -6.26 7.81 -14.61
CA SER A 103 -7.49 7.17 -14.15
C SER A 103 -8.54 8.19 -13.68
N LEU A 104 -8.11 9.17 -12.87
CA LEU A 104 -8.97 10.28 -12.40
C LEU A 104 -9.45 11.17 -13.55
N SER A 105 -8.63 11.43 -14.57
CA SER A 105 -9.03 12.18 -15.75
C SER A 105 -10.08 11.44 -16.59
N LYS A 106 -9.93 10.11 -16.71
CA LYS A 106 -10.83 9.27 -17.52
C LYS A 106 -12.18 9.03 -16.85
N TYR A 107 -12.19 8.73 -15.55
CA TYR A 107 -13.37 8.26 -14.84
C TYR A 107 -13.90 9.27 -13.80
N GLY A 108 -13.19 10.37 -13.54
CA GLY A 108 -13.52 11.32 -12.46
C GLY A 108 -13.39 10.71 -11.06
N PHE A 109 -13.98 11.35 -10.05
CA PHE A 109 -14.06 10.83 -8.68
C PHE A 109 -15.19 9.80 -8.55
N THR A 110 -15.15 8.76 -9.38
CA THR A 110 -16.13 7.67 -9.41
C THR A 110 -15.49 6.38 -8.94
N ILE A 111 -16.34 5.38 -8.70
CA ILE A 111 -15.89 4.06 -8.28
C ILE A 111 -15.07 3.34 -9.36
N HIS A 112 -15.29 3.68 -10.63
CA HIS A 112 -14.53 3.15 -11.75
C HIS A 112 -13.06 3.60 -11.71
N ALA A 113 -12.80 4.86 -11.33
CA ALA A 113 -11.44 5.32 -11.10
C ALA A 113 -10.78 4.52 -9.97
N LEU A 114 -11.53 4.26 -8.90
CA LEU A 114 -11.01 3.54 -7.74
C LEU A 114 -10.61 2.10 -8.08
N ASN A 115 -11.46 1.38 -8.83
CA ASN A 115 -11.15 0.03 -9.28
C ASN A 115 -9.99 -0.03 -10.27
N ASP A 116 -9.92 0.92 -11.21
CA ASP A 116 -8.80 1.04 -12.14
C ASP A 116 -7.49 1.33 -11.38
N MET A 117 -7.57 2.11 -10.30
CA MET A 117 -6.45 2.42 -9.39
C MET A 117 -6.06 1.29 -8.43
N ASN A 118 -6.80 0.20 -8.30
CA ASN A 118 -6.43 -0.91 -7.42
C ASN A 118 -5.04 -1.50 -7.76
N GLY A 119 -4.62 -1.45 -9.02
CA GLY A 119 -3.27 -1.87 -9.44
C GLY A 119 -2.14 -1.06 -8.78
N ILE A 120 -2.41 0.17 -8.33
CA ILE A 120 -1.44 1.04 -7.64
C ILE A 120 -0.96 0.40 -6.34
N PHE A 121 -1.79 -0.41 -5.66
CA PHE A 121 -1.39 -1.07 -4.41
C PHE A 121 -0.14 -1.97 -4.59
N PHE A 122 0.02 -2.62 -5.74
CA PHE A 122 1.23 -3.41 -6.02
C PHE A 122 2.46 -2.54 -6.26
N PHE A 123 2.30 -1.39 -6.92
CA PHE A 123 3.41 -0.45 -7.08
C PHE A 123 3.87 0.12 -5.73
N VAL A 124 2.96 0.31 -4.78
CA VAL A 124 3.30 0.73 -3.42
C VAL A 124 4.16 -0.33 -2.71
N ILE A 125 3.83 -1.61 -2.83
CA ILE A 125 4.72 -2.68 -2.34
C ILE A 125 6.08 -2.62 -3.05
N GLY A 126 6.10 -2.34 -4.36
CA GLY A 126 7.34 -2.09 -5.11
C GLY A 126 8.20 -1.00 -4.48
N THR A 127 7.60 0.10 -4.02
CA THR A 127 8.35 1.17 -3.31
C THR A 127 8.95 0.69 -1.99
N LYS A 128 8.22 -0.15 -1.24
CA LYS A 128 8.70 -0.74 0.02
C LYS A 128 9.82 -1.74 -0.22
N ILE A 129 9.73 -2.57 -1.26
CA ILE A 129 10.80 -3.48 -1.71
C ILE A 129 12.06 -2.68 -2.04
N SER A 130 11.93 -1.66 -2.88
CA SER A 130 13.04 -0.80 -3.26
C SER A 130 13.70 -0.14 -2.04
N TYR A 131 12.92 0.40 -1.12
CA TYR A 131 13.44 1.02 0.08
C TYR A 131 14.15 0.01 1.01
N CYS A 132 13.53 -1.16 1.21
CA CYS A 132 14.09 -2.23 2.02
C CYS A 132 15.43 -2.75 1.47
N LEU A 133 15.53 -2.94 0.16
CA LEU A 133 16.75 -3.37 -0.52
C LEU A 133 17.85 -2.30 -0.43
N ALA A 134 17.50 -1.01 -0.54
CA ALA A 134 18.46 0.08 -0.38
C ALA A 134 19.06 0.14 1.04
N TYR A 135 18.27 -0.23 2.07
CA TYR A 135 18.70 -0.22 3.47
C TYR A 135 19.26 -1.57 3.98
N GLY A 136 19.11 -2.66 3.21
CA GLY A 136 19.60 -3.99 3.60
C GLY A 136 18.88 -4.58 4.82
N SER A 137 17.64 -4.18 5.10
CA SER A 137 16.90 -4.63 6.28
C SER A 137 16.24 -5.99 6.05
N LEU A 138 16.65 -7.04 6.78
CA LEU A 138 15.98 -8.34 6.72
C LEU A 138 14.58 -8.32 7.35
N CYS A 139 14.37 -7.49 8.38
CA CYS A 139 13.04 -7.27 8.96
C CYS A 139 12.06 -6.75 7.90
N GLY A 140 12.53 -5.86 7.02
CA GLY A 140 11.72 -5.34 5.92
C GLY A 140 11.25 -6.41 4.94
N ILE A 141 12.01 -7.49 4.73
CA ILE A 141 11.58 -8.62 3.87
C ILE A 141 10.33 -9.30 4.47
N ILE A 142 10.33 -9.54 5.78
CA ILE A 142 9.17 -10.13 6.48
C ILE A 142 7.96 -9.20 6.36
N TRP A 143 8.15 -7.89 6.59
CA TRP A 143 7.07 -6.91 6.49
C TRP A 143 6.51 -6.79 5.07
N ILE A 144 7.37 -6.81 4.04
CA ILE A 144 6.96 -6.81 2.63
C ILE A 144 6.09 -8.04 2.33
N LEU A 145 6.47 -9.22 2.82
CA LEU A 145 5.71 -10.44 2.58
C LEU A 145 4.31 -10.35 3.21
N VAL A 146 4.22 -9.86 4.45
CA VAL A 146 2.93 -9.59 5.11
C VAL A 146 2.11 -8.60 4.30
N ASP A 147 2.70 -7.49 3.88
CA ASP A 147 2.00 -6.43 3.16
C ASP A 147 1.57 -6.86 1.74
N PHE A 148 2.34 -7.74 1.10
CA PHE A 148 1.99 -8.39 -0.16
C PHE A 148 0.77 -9.28 0.00
N ILE A 149 0.74 -10.13 1.03
CA ILE A 149 -0.42 -10.99 1.35
C ILE A 149 -1.65 -10.12 1.64
N LEU A 150 -1.51 -9.08 2.47
CA LEU A 150 -2.61 -8.17 2.79
C LEU A 150 -3.13 -7.45 1.54
N THR A 151 -2.25 -7.06 0.62
CA THR A 151 -2.65 -6.42 -0.63
C THR A 151 -3.37 -7.39 -1.56
N LEU A 152 -2.94 -8.65 -1.64
CA LEU A 152 -3.68 -9.69 -2.35
C LEU A 152 -5.08 -9.88 -1.78
N VAL A 153 -5.21 -9.96 -0.45
CA VAL A 153 -6.51 -10.09 0.22
C VAL A 153 -7.41 -8.88 -0.09
N LYS A 154 -6.89 -7.65 -0.01
CA LYS A 154 -7.63 -6.43 -0.39
C LYS A 154 -8.11 -6.51 -1.83
N LEU A 155 -7.23 -6.92 -2.75
CA LEU A 155 -7.54 -7.03 -4.17
C LEU A 155 -8.55 -8.12 -4.52
N LEU A 156 -8.68 -9.16 -3.70
CA LEU A 156 -9.71 -10.18 -3.89
C LEU A 156 -11.06 -9.72 -3.32
N LEU A 157 -11.06 -9.10 -2.15
CA LEU A 157 -12.28 -8.67 -1.46
C LEU A 157 -12.97 -7.47 -2.14
N ILE A 158 -12.18 -6.52 -2.65
CA ILE A 158 -12.72 -5.28 -3.22
C ILE A 158 -13.56 -5.56 -4.50
N PRO A 159 -13.07 -6.28 -5.53
CA PRO A 159 -13.82 -6.55 -6.76
C PRO A 159 -15.03 -7.47 -6.57
N GLU A 160 -14.97 -8.48 -5.70
CA GLU A 160 -16.11 -9.38 -5.44
C GLU A 160 -17.28 -8.62 -4.80
N SER A 161 -17.00 -7.70 -3.86
CA SER A 161 -18.03 -6.82 -3.30
C SER A 161 -18.73 -5.97 -4.36
N PHE A 162 -18.03 -5.62 -5.44
CA PHE A 162 -18.57 -4.84 -6.54
C PHE A 162 -19.40 -5.68 -7.52
N GLY A 163 -18.95 -6.90 -7.84
CA GLY A 163 -19.73 -7.81 -8.70
C GLY A 163 -21.11 -8.09 -8.10
N ILE A 164 -21.15 -8.35 -6.78
CA ILE A 164 -22.39 -8.66 -6.04
C ILE A 164 -23.30 -7.42 -5.94
N ALA A 165 -22.77 -6.27 -5.54
CA ALA A 165 -23.57 -5.03 -5.41
C ALA A 165 -24.13 -4.50 -6.75
N TYR A 166 -23.48 -4.84 -7.87
CA TYR A 166 -23.92 -4.41 -9.21
C TYR A 166 -25.01 -5.32 -9.79
N GLU A 167 -24.94 -6.64 -9.54
CA GLU A 167 -26.02 -7.57 -9.91
C GLU A 167 -27.32 -7.28 -9.14
N ASP A 168 -27.21 -6.91 -7.86
CA ASP A 168 -28.39 -6.54 -7.06
C ASP A 168 -29.01 -5.21 -7.52
N ASN A 169 -28.21 -4.21 -7.91
CA ASN A 169 -28.75 -2.94 -8.43
C ASN A 169 -29.39 -3.07 -9.82
N LYS A 170 -28.96 -4.04 -10.66
CA LYS A 170 -29.60 -4.33 -11.95
C LYS A 170 -30.99 -4.97 -11.83
N LYS A 171 -31.35 -5.51 -10.66
CA LYS A 171 -32.70 -6.07 -10.43
C LYS A 171 -33.76 -5.01 -10.09
N TYR A 172 -33.35 -3.76 -9.88
CA TYR A 172 -34.25 -2.66 -9.48
C TYR A 172 -34.30 -1.50 -10.49
N ASP A 173 -33.68 -1.66 -11.66
CA ASP A 173 -33.88 -0.82 -12.86
C ASP A 173 -34.68 -1.61 -13.91
#